data_AF-A0A952FJZ6-F1
#
_entry.id   AF-A0A952FJZ6-F1
#
_cell.length_a   1.000
_cell.length_b   1.000
_cell.length_c   1.000
_cell.angle_alpha   90.00
_cell.angle_beta   90.00
_cell.angle_gamma   90.00
#
_symmetry.space_group_name_H-M   'P 1'
#
loop_
_entity.id
_entity.type
_entity.pdbx_description
1 polymer ?
#
loop_
_entity_poly.entity_id
_entity_poly.type
_entity_poly.pdbx_seq_one_letter_code
_entity_poly.pdbx_strand_id
1 'polypeptide(L)'
;MTAKGERLSGFPFVVGGLSFIPLIGVPFGIAAIVWGVVTKKAGGKKLAIVGACGIALTILLYGSLFYFGFVQRGGVYDELRARMAQTTLNGVLPAVEVYRLQNGTYPDSLEQLRASLPKDSTVMVIDGSNVRLGGTEPRPFFYQRVDADHYYLRGVGPDGKPFTADDVLPQAGAGPAGRLGLLTDPPARP
;
A
#
# COMPACT_ATOMS: atom_id res chain seq x y z
N MET A 1 11.60 40.61 -49.15
CA MET A 1 12.44 40.36 -47.95
C MET A 1 11.53 39.92 -46.82
N THR A 2 11.46 38.63 -46.53
CA THR A 2 10.66 38.10 -45.40
C THR A 2 11.37 38.43 -44.10
N ALA A 3 10.71 39.19 -43.23
CA ALA A 3 11.20 39.49 -41.89
C ALA A 3 11.59 38.17 -41.19
N LYS A 4 12.86 38.05 -40.80
CA LYS A 4 13.38 36.90 -40.06
C LYS A 4 12.69 36.92 -38.69
N GLY A 5 11.55 36.22 -38.59
CA GLY A 5 10.72 36.21 -37.40
C GLY A 5 11.57 35.94 -36.16
N GLU A 6 11.45 36.82 -35.17
CA GLU A 6 12.20 36.76 -33.93
C GLU A 6 12.01 35.36 -33.29
N ARG A 7 13.12 34.67 -33.01
CA ARG A 7 13.12 33.32 -32.41
C ARG A 7 13.30 33.44 -30.90
N LEU A 8 12.70 32.52 -30.15
CA LEU A 8 12.98 32.40 -28.71
C LEU A 8 14.46 32.09 -28.47
N SER A 9 15.02 32.71 -27.43
CA SER A 9 16.35 32.39 -26.93
C SER A 9 16.35 31.01 -26.25
N GLY A 10 17.53 30.51 -25.87
CA GLY A 10 17.66 29.22 -25.18
C GLY A 10 17.09 29.20 -23.76
N PHE A 11 17.07 30.35 -23.06
CA PHE A 11 16.66 30.44 -21.66
C PHE A 11 15.24 29.91 -21.37
N PRO A 12 14.20 30.29 -22.14
CA PRO A 12 12.87 29.69 -22.00
C PRO A 12 12.87 28.16 -22.09
N PHE A 13 13.69 27.57 -22.96
CA PHE A 13 13.79 26.11 -23.08
C PHE A 13 14.49 25.47 -21.87
N VAL A 14 15.43 26.17 -21.22
CA VAL A 14 16.01 25.71 -19.93
C VAL A 14 14.93 25.67 -18.85
N VAL A 15 14.11 26.72 -18.76
CA VAL A 15 12.95 26.76 -17.84
C VAL A 15 11.98 25.62 -18.16
N GLY A 16 11.66 25.38 -19.43
CA GLY A 16 10.85 24.24 -19.85
C GLY A 16 11.49 22.89 -19.50
N GLY A 17 12.81 22.75 -19.61
CA GLY A 17 13.54 21.54 -19.23
C GLY A 17 13.43 21.20 -17.74
N LEU A 18 13.39 22.21 -16.86
CA LEU A 18 13.18 22.00 -15.43
C LEU A 18 11.84 21.33 -15.10
N SER A 19 10.87 21.33 -16.03
CA SER A 19 9.60 20.62 -15.86
C SER A 19 9.72 19.11 -15.78
N PHE A 20 10.87 18.54 -16.17
CA PHE A 20 11.15 17.11 -16.09
C PHE A 20 11.62 16.66 -14.70
N ILE A 21 11.87 17.58 -13.77
CA ILE A 21 12.16 17.20 -12.38
C ILE A 21 10.83 16.75 -11.75
N PRO A 22 10.69 15.48 -11.32
CA PRO A 22 9.43 15.00 -10.78
C PRO A 22 8.95 15.86 -9.61
N LEU A 23 7.63 16.08 -9.54
CA LEU A 23 6.93 16.89 -8.54
C LEU A 23 7.26 18.39 -8.59
N ILE A 24 8.51 18.78 -8.32
CA ILE A 24 8.93 20.18 -8.27
C ILE A 24 9.02 20.86 -9.64
N GLY A 25 9.03 20.08 -10.72
CA GLY A 25 9.05 20.56 -12.11
C GLY A 25 7.72 21.11 -12.60
N VAL A 26 6.59 20.75 -11.97
CA VAL A 26 5.25 21.14 -12.45
C VAL A 26 5.09 22.67 -12.58
N PRO A 27 5.50 23.52 -11.62
CA PRO A 27 5.47 24.97 -11.78
C PRO A 27 6.25 25.47 -12.99
N PHE A 28 7.41 24.87 -13.28
CA PHE A 28 8.24 25.23 -14.43
C PHE A 28 7.58 24.81 -15.76
N GLY A 29 6.89 23.67 -15.77
CA GLY A 29 6.09 23.23 -16.91
C GLY A 29 4.93 24.18 -17.21
N ILE A 30 4.21 24.62 -16.17
CA ILE A 30 3.14 25.61 -16.29
C ILE A 30 3.69 26.94 -16.83
N ALA A 31 4.80 27.43 -16.27
CA ALA A 31 5.46 28.64 -16.75
C ALA A 31 5.87 28.54 -18.23
N ALA A 32 6.43 27.39 -18.65
CA ALA A 32 6.79 27.15 -20.04
C ALA A 32 5.58 27.09 -20.99
N ILE A 33 4.47 26.49 -20.56
CA ILE A 33 3.20 26.47 -21.32
C ILE A 33 2.67 27.89 -21.49
N VAL A 34 2.54 28.64 -20.39
CA VAL A 34 2.04 30.02 -20.42
C VAL A 34 2.92 30.88 -21.34
N TRP A 35 4.24 30.81 -21.19
CA TRP A 35 5.17 31.55 -22.04
C TRP A 35 5.03 31.13 -23.51
N GLY A 36 5.00 29.82 -23.78
CA GLY A 36 4.90 29.27 -25.13
C GLY A 36 3.61 29.66 -25.86
N VAL A 37 2.50 29.82 -25.14
CA VAL A 37 1.20 30.25 -25.69
C VAL A 37 1.14 31.78 -25.88
N VAL A 38 1.68 32.56 -24.94
CA VAL A 38 1.60 34.04 -24.98
C VAL A 38 2.58 34.64 -25.99
N THR A 39 3.70 33.98 -26.28
CA THR A 39 4.73 34.53 -27.16
C THR A 39 4.35 34.50 -28.64
N LYS A 40 4.58 35.63 -29.34
CA LYS A 40 4.45 35.71 -30.81
C LYS A 40 5.71 35.23 -31.55
N LYS A 41 6.78 34.91 -30.80
CA LYS A 41 8.09 34.51 -31.35
C LYS A 41 8.05 33.07 -31.87
N ALA A 42 8.83 32.81 -32.91
CA ALA A 42 8.98 31.45 -33.43
C ALA A 42 9.61 30.54 -32.37
N GLY A 43 8.96 29.39 -32.11
CA GLY A 43 9.36 28.42 -31.09
C GLY A 43 8.41 28.32 -29.89
N GLY A 44 7.43 29.21 -29.73
CA GLY A 44 6.49 29.21 -28.60
C GLY A 44 5.74 27.88 -28.44
N LYS A 45 5.22 27.34 -29.55
CA LYS A 45 4.58 26.01 -29.57
C LYS A 45 5.51 24.90 -29.08
N LYS A 46 6.80 24.94 -29.45
CA LYS A 46 7.79 23.94 -29.00
C LYS A 46 8.02 24.04 -27.50
N LEU A 47 8.15 25.27 -26.98
CA LEU A 47 8.30 25.51 -25.55
C LEU A 47 7.10 24.98 -24.75
N ALA A 48 5.87 25.25 -25.22
CA ALA A 48 4.66 24.73 -24.58
C ALA A 48 4.62 23.19 -24.58
N ILE A 49 5.01 22.55 -25.69
CA ILE A 49 5.12 21.09 -25.78
C ILE A 49 6.13 20.55 -24.75
N VAL A 50 7.31 21.18 -24.62
CA VAL A 50 8.33 20.78 -23.63
C VAL A 50 7.75 20.81 -22.21
N GLY A 51 7.08 21.91 -21.83
CA GLY A 51 6.44 22.03 -20.52
C GLY A 51 5.34 21.00 -20.28
N ALA A 52 4.51 20.74 -21.31
CA ALA A 52 3.45 19.73 -21.24
C ALA A 52 4.03 18.31 -21.08
N CYS A 53 5.12 17.98 -21.77
CA CYS A 53 5.79 16.69 -21.64
C CYS A 53 6.36 16.46 -20.24
N GLY A 54 6.97 17.46 -19.60
CA GLY A 54 7.49 17.32 -18.24
C GLY A 54 6.39 17.08 -17.20
N ILE A 55 5.26 17.80 -17.33
CA ILE A 55 4.08 17.55 -16.49
C ILE A 55 3.51 16.15 -16.75
N ALA A 56 3.36 15.76 -18.02
CA ALA A 56 2.89 14.43 -18.39
C ALA A 56 3.78 13.33 -17.82
N LEU A 57 5.11 13.50 -17.84
CA LEU A 57 6.05 12.58 -17.20
C LEU A 57 5.77 12.43 -15.70
N THR A 58 5.54 13.54 -15.00
CA THR A 58 5.21 13.51 -13.56
C THR A 58 3.90 12.74 -13.33
N ILE A 59 2.85 13.01 -14.12
CA ILE A 59 1.56 12.31 -14.02
C ILE A 59 1.74 10.82 -14.31
N LEU A 60 2.47 10.46 -15.37
CA LEU A 60 2.72 9.07 -15.72
C LEU A 60 3.52 8.34 -14.64
N LEU A 61 4.57 8.96 -14.11
CA LEU A 61 5.42 8.36 -13.08
C LEU A 61 4.63 8.10 -11.80
N TYR A 62 4.00 9.12 -11.24
CA TYR A 62 3.25 8.98 -9.99
C TYR A 62 1.94 8.21 -10.16
N GLY A 63 1.27 8.37 -11.31
CA GLY A 63 0.10 7.56 -11.66
C GLY A 63 0.45 6.08 -11.78
N SER A 64 1.60 5.73 -12.37
CA SER A 64 2.10 4.35 -12.43
C SER A 64 2.45 3.85 -11.04
N LEU A 65 3.25 4.58 -10.25
CA LEU A 65 3.59 4.21 -8.87
C LEU A 65 2.34 3.98 -8.02
N PHE A 66 1.33 4.83 -8.18
CA PHE A 66 0.07 4.70 -7.50
C PHE A 66 -0.71 3.47 -7.96
N TYR A 67 -0.82 3.26 -9.28
CA TYR A 67 -1.56 2.13 -9.84
C TYR A 67 -0.92 0.80 -9.45
N PHE A 68 0.38 0.64 -9.69
CA PHE A 68 1.13 -0.58 -9.33
C PHE A 68 1.23 -0.76 -7.81
N GLY A 69 1.30 0.35 -7.07
CA GLY A 69 1.38 0.34 -5.62
C GLY A 69 0.08 -0.07 -4.96
N PHE A 70 -1.07 0.45 -5.37
CA PHE A 70 -2.31 0.38 -4.60
C PHE A 70 -3.51 -0.22 -5.35
N VAL A 71 -3.50 -0.24 -6.67
CA VAL A 71 -4.66 -0.65 -7.48
C VAL A 71 -4.47 -2.04 -8.09
N GLN A 72 -3.28 -2.31 -8.62
CA GLN A 72 -2.99 -3.60 -9.26
C GLN A 72 -2.83 -4.70 -8.21
N ARG A 73 -3.64 -5.77 -8.37
CA ARG A 73 -3.53 -7.01 -7.60
C ARG A 73 -2.58 -8.00 -8.28
N GLY A 74 -1.91 -8.83 -7.48
CA GLY A 74 -0.93 -9.82 -7.92
C GLY A 74 0.41 -9.21 -8.34
N GLY A 75 0.72 -8.00 -7.88
CA GLY A 75 1.98 -7.30 -8.19
C GLY A 75 3.09 -7.52 -7.15
N VAL A 76 4.27 -6.96 -7.41
CA VAL A 76 5.45 -7.02 -6.51
C VAL A 76 5.13 -6.51 -5.10
N TYR A 77 4.25 -5.51 -4.98
CA TYR A 77 3.84 -4.96 -3.69
C TYR A 77 2.96 -5.91 -2.88
N ASP A 78 2.21 -6.81 -3.52
CA ASP A 78 1.34 -7.74 -2.80
C ASP A 78 2.14 -8.84 -2.09
N GLU A 79 3.23 -9.31 -2.70
CA GLU A 79 4.15 -10.23 -2.03
C GLU A 79 4.82 -9.57 -0.81
N LEU A 80 5.28 -8.33 -0.96
CA LEU A 80 5.86 -7.57 0.15
C LEU A 80 4.86 -7.37 1.29
N ARG A 81 3.60 -7.04 0.95
CA ARG A 81 2.49 -6.93 1.89
C ARG A 81 2.17 -8.23 2.60
N ALA A 82 2.12 -9.35 1.87
CA ALA A 82 1.90 -10.66 2.45
C ALA A 82 3.01 -11.03 3.44
N ARG A 83 4.28 -10.75 3.12
CA ARG A 83 5.42 -10.96 4.02
C ARG A 83 5.34 -10.07 5.28
N MET A 84 4.94 -8.80 5.13
CA MET A 84 4.71 -7.92 6.28
C MET A 84 3.58 -8.44 7.17
N ALA A 85 2.43 -8.79 6.58
CA ALA A 85 1.30 -9.36 7.30
C ALA A 85 1.70 -10.65 8.04
N GLN A 86 2.47 -11.52 7.39
CA GLN A 86 2.99 -12.75 8.00
C GLN A 86 3.91 -12.47 9.19
N THR A 87 4.79 -11.47 9.07
CA THR A 87 5.70 -11.06 10.14
C THR A 87 4.91 -10.55 11.36
N THR A 88 3.89 -9.73 11.13
CA THR A 88 3.02 -9.24 12.18
C THR A 88 2.19 -10.37 12.80
N LEU A 89 1.62 -11.27 11.99
CA LEU A 89 0.88 -12.46 12.44
C LEU A 89 1.72 -13.37 13.34
N ASN A 90 3.00 -13.56 13.00
CA ASN A 90 3.92 -14.34 13.82
C ASN A 90 4.14 -13.73 15.22
N GLY A 91 3.91 -12.42 15.40
CA GLY A 91 3.89 -11.75 16.71
C GLY A 91 2.55 -11.84 17.43
N VAL A 92 1.43 -11.90 16.71
CA VAL A 92 0.08 -12.04 17.29
C VAL A 92 -0.15 -13.45 17.82
N LEU A 93 0.29 -14.47 17.10
CA LEU A 93 0.13 -15.88 17.47
C LEU A 93 0.57 -16.18 18.92
N PRO A 94 1.82 -15.90 19.34
CA PRO A 94 2.25 -16.18 20.70
C PRO A 94 1.47 -15.35 21.74
N ALA A 95 1.02 -14.14 21.41
CA ALA A 95 0.22 -13.33 22.33
C ALA A 95 -1.15 -13.97 22.61
N VAL A 96 -1.81 -14.52 21.58
CA VAL A 96 -3.07 -15.28 21.72
C VAL A 96 -2.88 -16.51 22.61
N GLU A 97 -1.78 -17.25 22.44
CA GLU A 97 -1.50 -18.45 23.23
C GLU A 97 -1.17 -18.13 24.68
N VAL A 98 -0.37 -17.09 24.92
CA VAL A 98 -0.09 -16.60 26.28
C VAL A 98 -1.37 -16.12 26.96
N TYR A 99 -2.26 -15.46 26.24
CA TYR A 99 -3.56 -15.04 26.78
C TYR A 99 -4.35 -16.24 27.30
N ARG A 100 -4.43 -17.34 26.53
CA ARG A 100 -5.09 -18.57 26.99
C ARG A 100 -4.43 -19.16 28.22
N LEU A 101 -3.11 -19.19 28.28
CA LEU A 101 -2.40 -19.70 29.46
C LEU A 101 -2.68 -18.90 30.73
N GLN A 102 -2.93 -17.59 30.60
CA GLN A 102 -3.22 -16.70 31.73
C GLN A 102 -4.69 -16.69 32.15
N ASN A 103 -5.61 -16.82 31.17
CA ASN A 103 -7.06 -16.64 31.40
C ASN A 103 -7.85 -17.96 31.32
N GLY A 104 -7.20 -19.07 30.97
CA GLY A 104 -7.81 -20.40 30.79
C GLY A 104 -8.58 -20.59 29.48
N THR A 105 -8.84 -19.52 28.72
CA THR A 105 -9.56 -19.54 27.43
C THR A 105 -8.94 -18.58 26.44
N TYR A 106 -9.09 -18.85 25.14
CA TYR A 106 -8.73 -17.90 24.09
C TYR A 106 -9.59 -16.63 24.14
N PRO A 107 -9.07 -15.47 23.72
CA PRO A 107 -9.84 -14.23 23.71
C PRO A 107 -11.06 -14.34 22.78
N ASP A 108 -12.12 -13.60 23.05
CA ASP A 108 -13.30 -13.49 22.19
C ASP A 108 -12.97 -12.71 20.90
N SER A 109 -11.99 -11.80 20.97
CA SER A 109 -11.60 -10.90 19.87
C SER A 109 -10.14 -10.43 19.98
N LEU A 110 -9.57 -9.93 18.88
CA LEU A 110 -8.23 -9.34 18.90
C LEU A 110 -8.20 -8.01 19.66
N GLU A 111 -9.32 -7.32 19.75
CA GLU A 111 -9.49 -6.11 20.55
C GLU A 111 -9.36 -6.43 22.04
N GLN A 112 -9.95 -7.54 22.50
CA GLN A 112 -9.78 -8.03 23.87
C GLN A 112 -8.34 -8.43 24.15
N LEU A 113 -7.68 -9.13 23.21
CA LEU A 113 -6.25 -9.41 23.30
C LEU A 113 -5.47 -8.09 23.46
N ARG A 114 -5.72 -7.11 22.60
CA ARG A 114 -5.03 -5.80 22.65
C ARG A 114 -5.25 -5.07 23.97
N ALA A 115 -6.46 -5.15 24.52
CA ALA A 115 -6.80 -4.51 25.80
C ALA A 115 -6.11 -5.19 27.01
N SER A 116 -5.78 -6.48 26.90
CA SER A 116 -5.09 -7.23 27.95
C SER A 116 -3.57 -7.06 27.95
N LEU A 117 -3.02 -6.55 26.86
CA LEU A 117 -1.58 -6.37 26.71
C LEU A 117 -1.07 -5.15 27.49
N PRO A 118 0.20 -5.17 27.93
CA PRO A 118 0.86 -3.99 28.50
C PRO A 118 0.82 -2.78 27.55
N LYS A 119 0.81 -1.57 28.11
CA LYS A 119 0.76 -0.31 27.31
C LYS A 119 1.96 -0.13 26.37
N ASP A 120 3.09 -0.74 26.69
CA ASP A 120 4.34 -0.77 25.92
C ASP A 120 4.45 -1.98 24.98
N SER A 121 3.39 -2.79 24.86
CA SER A 121 3.37 -3.93 23.94
C SER A 121 3.51 -3.49 22.49
N THR A 122 4.37 -4.18 21.75
CA THR A 122 4.59 -3.97 20.32
C THR A 122 3.70 -4.86 19.45
N VAL A 123 2.82 -5.68 20.04
CA VAL A 123 1.94 -6.58 19.29
C VAL A 123 0.88 -5.76 18.55
N MET A 124 0.88 -5.88 17.23
CA MET A 124 -0.05 -5.20 16.34
C MET A 124 -1.06 -6.20 15.79
N VAL A 125 -2.35 -5.96 16.03
CA VAL A 125 -3.45 -6.83 15.56
C VAL A 125 -4.02 -6.41 14.20
N ILE A 126 -3.35 -5.49 13.52
CA ILE A 126 -3.78 -4.90 12.24
C ILE A 126 -3.14 -5.65 11.07
N ASP A 127 -3.97 -5.98 10.09
CA ASP A 127 -3.59 -6.65 8.85
C ASP A 127 -3.08 -5.64 7.81
N GLY A 128 -1.76 -5.57 7.66
CA GLY A 128 -1.09 -4.73 6.68
C GLY A 128 -1.19 -5.23 5.23
N SER A 129 -1.82 -6.37 4.97
CA SER A 129 -1.93 -6.92 3.61
C SER A 129 -2.93 -6.17 2.72
N ASN A 130 -3.87 -5.43 3.33
CA ASN A 130 -4.92 -4.73 2.61
C ASN A 130 -4.78 -3.21 2.74
N VAL A 131 -4.33 -2.57 1.67
CA VAL A 131 -4.29 -1.11 1.57
C VAL A 131 -5.46 -0.65 0.71
N ARG A 132 -6.58 -0.31 1.35
CA ARG A 132 -7.75 0.26 0.64
C ARG A 132 -7.57 1.76 0.44
N LEU A 133 -7.88 2.21 -0.77
CA LEU A 133 -7.92 3.64 -1.07
C LEU A 133 -9.09 4.31 -0.34
N GLY A 134 -8.85 5.46 0.32
CA GLY A 134 -9.92 6.28 0.89
C GLY A 134 -10.07 6.26 2.41
N GLY A 135 -9.06 5.81 3.17
CA GLY A 135 -9.03 6.03 4.62
C GLY A 135 -10.01 5.17 5.43
N THR A 136 -10.44 4.02 4.92
CA THR A 136 -11.11 3.03 5.76
C THR A 136 -10.20 2.61 6.91
N GLU A 137 -10.78 2.43 8.09
CA GLU A 137 -10.03 2.06 9.29
C GLU A 137 -9.13 0.85 9.05
N PRO A 138 -7.95 0.80 9.69
CA PRO A 138 -7.06 -0.34 9.59
C PRO A 138 -7.81 -1.62 9.94
N ARG A 139 -7.83 -2.58 9.02
CA ARG A 139 -8.55 -3.84 9.21
C ARG A 139 -7.75 -4.73 10.18
N PRO A 140 -8.35 -5.27 11.25
CA PRO A 140 -7.68 -6.25 12.07
C PRO A 140 -7.45 -7.56 11.29
N PHE A 141 -6.55 -8.41 11.77
CA PHE A 141 -6.47 -9.79 11.27
C PHE A 141 -7.81 -10.50 11.47
N PHE A 142 -8.13 -11.44 10.58
CA PHE A 142 -9.27 -12.31 10.81
C PHE A 142 -8.97 -13.20 11.99
N TYR A 143 -9.84 -13.11 12.99
CA TYR A 143 -9.80 -13.91 14.19
C TYR A 143 -11.18 -14.44 14.51
N GLN A 144 -11.26 -15.72 14.80
CA GLN A 144 -12.50 -16.34 15.25
C GLN A 144 -12.17 -17.45 16.23
N ARG A 145 -12.58 -17.30 17.50
CA ARG A 145 -12.56 -18.40 18.44
C ARG A 145 -13.62 -19.43 18.05
N VAL A 146 -13.23 -20.70 18.01
CA VAL A 146 -14.14 -21.82 17.68
C VAL A 146 -14.64 -22.46 18.96
N ASP A 147 -13.74 -22.78 19.88
CA ASP A 147 -14.04 -23.36 21.19
C ASP A 147 -12.95 -22.96 22.22
N ALA A 148 -12.87 -23.68 23.34
CA ALA A 148 -11.89 -23.41 24.40
C ALA A 148 -10.44 -23.65 23.96
N ASP A 149 -10.23 -24.54 22.99
CA ASP A 149 -8.94 -25.07 22.56
C ASP A 149 -8.60 -24.74 21.10
N HIS A 150 -9.53 -24.15 20.35
CA HIS A 150 -9.32 -23.86 18.92
C HIS A 150 -9.78 -22.47 18.48
N TYR A 151 -9.05 -21.90 17.51
CA TYR A 151 -9.36 -20.63 16.88
C TYR A 151 -8.77 -20.53 15.47
N TYR A 152 -9.30 -19.60 14.68
CA TYR A 152 -8.73 -19.16 13.42
C TYR A 152 -7.97 -17.85 13.61
N LEU A 153 -6.79 -17.74 12.99
CA LEU A 153 -6.03 -16.49 12.88
C LEU A 153 -5.35 -16.42 11.52
N ARG A 154 -5.65 -15.38 10.74
CA ARG A 154 -5.08 -15.19 9.39
C ARG A 154 -5.19 -13.74 8.90
N GLY A 155 -4.29 -13.36 8.00
CA GLY A 155 -4.47 -12.19 7.13
C GLY A 155 -5.29 -12.60 5.93
N VAL A 156 -6.29 -11.81 5.55
CA VAL A 156 -7.26 -12.19 4.50
C VAL A 156 -6.93 -11.58 3.13
N GLY A 157 -5.67 -11.16 2.97
CA GLY A 157 -5.13 -10.67 1.71
C GLY A 157 -5.86 -9.46 1.09
N PRO A 158 -5.56 -9.19 -0.19
CA PRO A 158 -6.19 -8.14 -0.99
C PRO A 158 -7.67 -8.37 -1.30
N ASP A 159 -8.15 -9.62 -1.37
CA ASP A 159 -9.56 -9.90 -1.68
C ASP A 159 -10.50 -9.62 -0.50
N GLY A 160 -9.94 -9.68 0.71
CA GLY A 160 -10.60 -9.37 1.96
C GLY A 160 -11.58 -10.42 2.45
N LYS A 161 -11.49 -11.65 1.95
CA LYS A 161 -12.34 -12.77 2.32
C LYS A 161 -11.48 -13.81 3.03
N PRO A 162 -11.88 -14.31 4.20
CA PRO A 162 -11.16 -15.39 4.83
C PRO A 162 -11.37 -16.70 4.05
N PHE A 163 -10.43 -17.61 4.22
CA PHE A 163 -10.41 -18.95 3.64
C PHE A 163 -10.23 -18.97 2.12
N THR A 164 -9.42 -18.05 1.60
CA THR A 164 -9.07 -17.94 0.18
C THR A 164 -7.57 -18.18 -0.04
N ALA A 165 -7.14 -18.26 -1.30
CA ALA A 165 -5.76 -18.59 -1.67
C ALA A 165 -4.76 -17.47 -1.35
N ASP A 166 -5.22 -16.23 -1.17
CA ASP A 166 -4.40 -15.07 -0.78
C ASP A 166 -4.34 -14.87 0.75
N ASP A 167 -4.94 -15.78 1.53
CA ASP A 167 -4.80 -15.79 2.98
C ASP A 167 -3.34 -15.99 3.39
N VAL A 168 -2.92 -15.20 4.38
CA VAL A 168 -1.62 -15.30 5.01
C VAL A 168 -1.77 -15.99 6.35
N LEU A 169 -1.06 -17.11 6.53
CA LEU A 169 -1.02 -17.86 7.78
C LEU A 169 0.26 -17.58 8.57
N PRO A 170 0.22 -17.66 9.91
CA PRO A 170 1.42 -17.67 10.74
C PRO A 170 2.34 -18.85 10.37
N GLN A 171 3.65 -18.61 10.29
CA GLN A 171 4.62 -19.66 9.95
C GLN A 171 4.80 -20.69 11.07
N ALA A 172 4.67 -20.25 12.33
CA ALA A 172 4.87 -21.12 13.50
C ALA A 172 3.75 -22.16 13.69
N GLY A 173 2.66 -22.07 12.92
CA GLY A 173 1.61 -23.10 12.86
C GLY A 173 1.99 -24.35 12.05
N ALA A 174 3.09 -24.31 11.28
CA ALA A 174 3.52 -25.39 10.38
C ALA A 174 4.63 -26.31 10.97
N GLY A 175 5.01 -26.12 12.23
CA GLY A 175 5.85 -27.06 12.99
C GLY A 175 5.04 -28.23 13.56
N PRO A 176 5.65 -29.27 14.17
CA PRO A 176 4.95 -30.44 14.68
C PRO A 176 3.77 -30.04 15.56
N ALA A 177 2.58 -30.11 14.95
CA ALA A 177 1.32 -29.70 15.52
C ALA A 177 1.01 -30.58 16.73
N GLY A 178 0.74 -29.95 17.86
CA GLY A 178 0.30 -30.65 19.04
C GLY A 178 0.04 -29.78 20.27
N ARG A 179 0.36 -28.46 20.22
CA ARG A 179 0.19 -27.57 21.39
C ARG A 179 -0.47 -26.22 21.12
N LEU A 180 -0.75 -25.88 19.87
CA LEU A 180 -1.38 -24.60 19.50
C LEU A 180 -2.82 -24.86 19.07
N GLY A 181 -3.74 -23.97 19.45
CA GLY A 181 -5.15 -24.05 19.07
C GLY A 181 -5.45 -23.55 17.66
N LEU A 182 -4.43 -23.18 16.89
CA LEU A 182 -4.60 -22.59 15.57
C LEU A 182 -5.13 -23.60 14.54
N LEU A 183 -6.29 -23.32 13.96
CA LEU A 183 -6.85 -24.04 12.83
C LEU A 183 -6.46 -23.37 11.50
N THR A 184 -5.95 -24.15 10.55
CA THR A 184 -5.56 -23.65 9.21
C THR A 184 -6.61 -23.95 8.15
N ASP A 185 -7.31 -25.07 8.26
CA ASP A 185 -8.28 -25.50 7.26
C ASP A 185 -9.62 -24.75 7.38
N PRO A 186 -10.32 -24.52 6.27
CA PRO A 186 -11.65 -23.90 6.30
C PRO A 186 -12.61 -24.68 7.21
N PRO A 187 -13.55 -24.00 7.90
CA PRO A 187 -14.57 -24.69 8.67
C PRO A 187 -15.34 -25.66 7.78
N ALA A 188 -15.61 -26.86 8.28
CA ALA A 188 -16.47 -27.80 7.59
C ALA A 188 -17.83 -27.14 7.33
N ARG A 189 -18.29 -27.16 6.06
CA ARG A 189 -19.64 -26.68 5.77
C ARG A 189 -20.64 -27.59 6.48
N PRO A 190 -21.64 -27.03 7.16
CA PRO A 190 -22.73 -27.82 7.73
C PRO A 190 -23.50 -28.58 6.64
#